data_AF-A0A2N7VDS7-F1
#
_entry.id   AF-A0A2N7VDS7-F1
#
_cell.length_a   1.000
_cell.length_b   1.000
_cell.length_c   1.000
_cell.angle_alpha   90.00
_cell.angle_beta   90.00
_cell.angle_gamma   90.00
#
_symmetry.space_group_name_H-M   'P 1'
#
loop_
_entity.id
_entity.type
_entity.pdbx_description
1 polymer ?
#
loop_
_entity_poly.entity_id
_entity_poly.type
_entity_poly.pdbx_seq_one_letter_code
_entity_poly.pdbx_strand_id
1 'polypeptide(L)'
;MTELLDTRRSLAEMEHALFKSFPFPTTSITHVTGSDGAVTIQVSWVASAGNMSILDSRCAVSLVLEPSVVARYAALPGAKRLQAREALRLRAEDAFQRHLPASGAGLDECNLMIGIDESFLADAERGRA
;
A
#
# COMPACT_ATOMS: atom_id res chain seq x y z
N MET A 1 -17.49 -3.76 19.36
CA MET A 1 -16.17 -4.40 19.64
C MET A 1 -15.71 -5.27 18.48
N THR A 2 -16.61 -5.92 17.74
CA THR A 2 -16.31 -6.75 16.56
C THR A 2 -15.79 -5.96 15.35
N GLU A 3 -16.40 -4.81 15.02
CA GLU A 3 -15.99 -4.02 13.85
C GLU A 3 -14.54 -3.50 13.91
N LEU A 4 -14.05 -3.14 15.10
CA LEU A 4 -12.66 -2.73 15.30
C LEU A 4 -11.67 -3.90 15.11
N LEU A 5 -12.06 -5.12 15.49
CA LEU A 5 -11.24 -6.32 15.27
C LEU A 5 -11.23 -6.70 13.79
N ASP A 6 -12.37 -6.60 13.11
CA ASP A 6 -12.49 -6.85 11.67
C ASP A 6 -11.69 -5.84 10.85
N THR A 7 -11.69 -4.57 11.26
CA THR A 7 -10.87 -3.51 10.67
C THR A 7 -9.37 -3.80 10.83
N ARG A 8 -8.90 -4.09 12.05
CA ARG A 8 -7.48 -4.42 12.29
C ARG A 8 -7.02 -5.64 11.50
N ARG A 9 -7.84 -6.69 11.47
CA ARG A 9 -7.57 -7.88 10.67
C ARG A 9 -7.47 -7.55 9.18
N SER A 10 -8.40 -6.74 8.68
CA SER A 10 -8.42 -6.32 7.27
C SER A 10 -7.18 -5.53 6.88
N LEU A 11 -6.74 -4.61 7.74
CA LEU A 11 -5.49 -3.89 7.54
C LEU A 11 -4.28 -4.83 7.51
N ALA A 12 -4.18 -5.76 8.46
CA ALA A 12 -3.10 -6.75 8.45
C ALA A 12 -3.10 -7.64 7.18
N GLU A 13 -4.28 -7.98 6.65
CA GLU A 13 -4.40 -8.72 5.39
C GLU A 13 -3.92 -7.92 4.16
N MET A 14 -4.19 -6.60 4.13
CA MET A 14 -3.71 -5.68 3.11
C MET A 14 -2.19 -5.47 3.21
N GLU A 15 -1.67 -5.19 4.40
CA GLU A 15 -0.23 -5.04 4.66
C GLU A 15 0.55 -6.28 4.27
N HIS A 16 0.05 -7.46 4.63
CA HIS A 16 0.70 -8.73 4.26
C HIS A 16 0.70 -8.97 2.75
N ALA A 17 -0.35 -8.54 2.03
CA ALA A 17 -0.39 -8.63 0.57
C ALA A 17 0.64 -7.68 -0.05
N LEU A 18 0.74 -6.45 0.46
CA LEU A 18 1.71 -5.46 0.01
C LEU A 18 3.15 -5.95 0.26
N PHE A 19 3.45 -6.50 1.45
CA PHE A 19 4.79 -6.99 1.79
C PHE A 19 5.35 -7.98 0.76
N LYS A 20 4.48 -8.83 0.18
CA LYS A 20 4.89 -9.81 -0.85
C LYS A 20 5.28 -9.19 -2.18
N SER A 21 4.89 -7.94 -2.45
CA SER A 21 5.14 -7.28 -3.74
C SER A 21 6.39 -6.42 -3.81
N PHE A 22 7.02 -6.11 -2.66
CA PHE A 22 8.22 -5.27 -2.63
C PHE A 22 9.43 -6.15 -2.29
N PRO A 23 10.29 -6.48 -3.28
CA PRO A 23 11.40 -7.43 -3.09
C PRO A 23 12.61 -6.84 -2.36
N PHE A 24 12.48 -5.69 -1.67
CA PHE A 24 13.60 -5.07 -0.97
C PHE A 24 13.78 -5.66 0.43
N PRO A 25 14.98 -6.11 0.82
CA PRO A 25 15.23 -6.60 2.18
C PRO A 25 14.99 -5.55 3.26
N THR A 26 15.05 -4.26 2.90
CA THR A 26 14.83 -3.11 3.78
C THR A 26 13.38 -2.62 3.79
N THR A 27 12.45 -3.37 3.17
CA THR A 27 11.03 -3.02 3.14
C THR A 27 10.46 -3.00 4.56
N SER A 28 9.83 -1.89 4.91
CA SER A 28 9.04 -1.72 6.12
C SER A 28 7.64 -1.25 5.74
N ILE A 29 6.64 -1.78 6.43
CA ILE A 29 5.24 -1.38 6.25
C ILE A 29 4.73 -0.82 7.56
N THR A 30 4.10 0.34 7.48
CA THR A 30 3.44 1.01 8.60
C THR A 30 2.09 1.51 8.15
N HIS A 31 1.13 1.63 9.05
CA HIS A 31 -0.12 2.32 8.77
C HIS A 31 -0.42 3.38 9.82
N VAL A 32 -1.12 4.42 9.40
CA VAL A 32 -1.65 5.49 10.26
C VAL A 32 -3.10 5.70 9.91
N THR A 33 -3.95 5.84 10.93
CA THR A 33 -5.35 6.24 10.75
C THR A 33 -5.47 7.73 11.06
N GLY A 34 -5.89 8.51 10.06
CA GLY A 34 -6.15 9.95 10.19
C GLY A 34 -7.38 10.24 11.05
N SER A 35 -7.50 11.49 11.50
CA SER A 35 -8.67 11.95 12.26
C SER A 35 -9.96 11.95 11.46
N ASP A 36 -9.86 11.97 10.13
CA ASP A 36 -10.94 11.83 9.16
C ASP A 36 -11.36 10.36 8.95
N GLY A 37 -10.67 9.41 9.57
CA GLY A 37 -10.89 7.98 9.42
C GLY A 37 -10.20 7.38 8.19
N ALA A 38 -9.48 8.17 7.38
CA ALA A 38 -8.70 7.65 6.27
C ALA A 38 -7.53 6.83 6.83
N VAL A 39 -7.18 5.75 6.15
CA VAL A 39 -6.03 4.93 6.53
C VAL A 39 -4.95 5.09 5.49
N THR A 40 -3.75 5.50 5.92
CA THR A 40 -2.58 5.52 5.06
C THR A 40 -1.72 4.31 5.39
N ILE A 41 -1.55 3.39 4.43
CA ILE A 41 -0.56 2.31 4.52
C ILE A 41 0.68 2.76 3.75
N GLN A 42 1.78 2.98 4.46
CA GLN A 42 3.06 3.37 3.89
C GLN A 42 3.98 2.16 3.82
N VAL A 43 4.43 1.84 2.62
CA VAL A 43 5.49 0.88 2.33
C VAL A 43 6.76 1.65 2.02
N SER A 44 7.85 1.45 2.76
CA SER A 44 9.10 2.18 2.57
C SER A 44 10.32 1.28 2.54
N TRP A 45 11.34 1.66 1.78
CA TRP A 45 12.59 0.90 1.61
C TRP A 45 13.79 1.85 1.43
N VAL A 46 15.00 1.32 1.60
CA VAL A 46 16.23 2.05 1.33
C VAL A 46 16.55 1.96 -0.17
N ALA A 47 16.60 3.11 -0.84
CA ALA A 47 16.81 3.23 -2.29
C ALA A 47 18.27 3.03 -2.70
N SER A 48 19.16 3.61 -1.89
CA SER A 48 20.61 3.50 -2.04
C SER A 48 21.22 3.47 -0.65
N ALA A 49 21.92 2.39 -0.33
CA ALA A 49 22.88 2.39 0.76
C ALA A 49 24.07 3.22 0.27
N GLY A 50 24.07 4.52 0.55
CA GLY A 50 25.19 5.37 0.18
C GLY A 50 26.43 4.84 0.88
N ASN A 51 27.50 4.53 0.12
CA ASN A 51 28.81 4.20 0.69
C ASN A 51 29.18 5.31 1.70
N MET A 52 29.04 5.00 3.00
CA MET A 52 29.47 5.82 4.14
C MET A 52 28.69 7.12 4.43
N SER A 53 27.41 7.26 4.04
CA SER A 53 26.57 8.38 4.51
C SER A 53 25.57 7.94 5.59
N ILE A 54 25.45 8.71 6.67
CA ILE A 54 24.54 8.48 7.81
C ILE A 54 23.05 8.62 7.40
N LEU A 55 22.78 9.09 6.19
CA LEU A 55 21.43 9.30 5.66
C LEU A 55 21.15 8.30 4.55
N ASP A 56 20.63 7.13 4.92
CA ASP A 56 19.98 6.25 3.96
C ASP A 56 18.82 7.01 3.29
N SER A 57 18.88 7.17 1.97
CA SER A 57 17.77 7.75 1.22
C SER A 57 16.64 6.73 1.18
N ARG A 58 15.52 7.06 1.82
CA ARG A 58 14.33 6.21 1.92
C ARG A 58 13.28 6.63 0.92
N CYS A 59 12.82 5.67 0.13
CA CYS A 59 11.64 5.80 -0.71
C CYS A 59 10.41 5.30 0.03
N ALA A 60 9.23 5.76 -0.38
CA ALA A 60 7.97 5.26 0.14
C ALA A 60 6.85 5.28 -0.90
N VAL A 61 5.97 4.27 -0.85
CA VAL A 61 4.65 4.29 -1.48
C VAL A 61 3.61 4.32 -0.38
N SER A 62 2.79 5.36 -0.38
CA SER A 62 1.68 5.54 0.55
C SER A 62 0.36 5.29 -0.16
N LEU A 63 -0.33 4.24 0.23
CA LEU A 63 -1.70 3.97 -0.18
C LEU A 63 -2.64 4.67 0.79
N VAL A 64 -3.40 5.66 0.31
CA VAL A 64 -4.38 6.42 1.10
C VAL A 64 -5.75 5.82 0.83
N LEU A 65 -6.24 5.03 1.78
CA LEU A 65 -7.55 4.41 1.73
C LEU A 65 -8.58 5.37 2.33
N GLU A 66 -9.64 5.64 1.57
CA GLU A 66 -10.80 6.37 2.10
C GLU A 66 -11.43 5.64 3.30
N PRO A 67 -12.08 6.37 4.23
CA PRO A 67 -12.61 5.78 5.46
C PRO A 67 -13.52 4.56 5.24
N SER A 68 -14.33 4.57 4.17
CA SER A 68 -15.26 3.50 3.86
C SER A 68 -14.60 2.26 3.23
N VAL A 69 -13.41 2.38 2.65
CA VAL A 69 -12.73 1.31 1.91
C VAL A 69 -12.36 0.16 2.84
N VAL A 70 -11.84 0.43 4.03
CA VAL A 70 -11.44 -0.62 4.98
C VAL A 70 -12.67 -1.37 5.49
N ALA A 71 -13.74 -0.66 5.82
CA ALA A 71 -15.00 -1.25 6.27
C ALA A 71 -15.65 -2.10 5.15
N ARG A 72 -15.67 -1.58 3.92
CA ARG A 72 -16.21 -2.29 2.76
C ARG A 72 -15.41 -3.54 2.45
N TYR A 73 -14.08 -3.45 2.46
CA TYR A 73 -13.20 -4.60 2.30
C TYR A 73 -13.44 -5.67 3.40
N ALA A 74 -13.60 -5.24 4.65
CA ALA A 74 -13.90 -6.13 5.78
C ALA A 74 -15.24 -6.86 5.63
N ALA A 75 -16.20 -6.26 4.92
CA ALA A 75 -17.49 -6.86 4.60
C ALA A 75 -17.47 -7.80 3.39
N LEU A 76 -16.39 -7.80 2.58
CA LEU A 76 -16.31 -8.65 1.39
C LEU A 76 -16.26 -10.14 1.74
N PRO A 77 -16.98 -11.00 0.99
CA PRO A 77 -16.79 -12.45 1.04
C PRO A 77 -15.36 -12.85 0.67
N GLY A 78 -14.87 -13.99 1.18
CA GLY A 78 -13.46 -14.39 1.06
C GLY A 78 -12.89 -14.38 -0.36
N ALA A 79 -13.65 -14.80 -1.37
CA ALA A 79 -13.21 -14.76 -2.77
C ALA A 79 -13.06 -13.33 -3.32
N LYS A 80 -14.01 -12.43 -3.00
CA LYS A 80 -13.95 -11.02 -3.39
C LYS A 80 -12.86 -10.27 -2.65
N ARG A 81 -12.66 -10.61 -1.38
CA ARG A 81 -11.57 -10.09 -0.58
C ARG A 81 -10.21 -10.47 -1.16
N LEU A 82 -10.04 -11.72 -1.61
CA LEU A 82 -8.82 -12.14 -2.31
C LEU A 82 -8.59 -11.33 -3.60
N GLN A 83 -9.64 -11.13 -4.41
CA GLN A 83 -9.55 -10.31 -5.63
C GLN A 83 -9.13 -8.87 -5.32
N ALA A 84 -9.73 -8.25 -4.30
CA ALA A 84 -9.36 -6.91 -3.85
C ALA A 84 -7.90 -6.83 -3.36
N ARG A 85 -7.40 -7.85 -2.65
CA ARG A 85 -5.99 -7.91 -2.23
C ARG A 85 -5.03 -7.98 -3.39
N GLU A 86 -5.31 -8.83 -4.37
CA GLU A 86 -4.47 -8.95 -5.56
C GLU A 86 -4.50 -7.67 -6.40
N ALA A 87 -5.66 -7.04 -6.57
CA ALA A 87 -5.76 -5.74 -7.23
C ALA A 87 -4.95 -4.67 -6.50
N LEU A 88 -5.06 -4.59 -5.16
CA LEU A 88 -4.29 -3.62 -4.35
C LEU A 88 -2.79 -3.83 -4.53
N ARG A 89 -2.37 -5.10 -4.52
CA ARG A 89 -1.00 -5.53 -4.75
C ARG A 89 -0.50 -5.08 -6.12
N LEU A 90 -1.25 -5.37 -7.18
CA LEU A 90 -0.91 -4.98 -8.55
C LEU A 90 -0.87 -3.46 -8.72
N ARG A 91 -1.80 -2.73 -8.10
CA ARG A 91 -1.84 -1.26 -8.16
C ARG A 91 -0.61 -0.63 -7.51
N ALA A 92 -0.19 -1.14 -6.35
CA ALA A 92 1.01 -0.69 -5.68
C ALA A 92 2.28 -1.02 -6.50
N GLU A 93 2.34 -2.22 -7.09
CA GLU A 93 3.44 -2.66 -7.94
C GLU A 93 3.55 -1.84 -9.23
N ASP A 94 2.44 -1.60 -9.93
CA ASP A 94 2.40 -0.77 -11.14
C ASP A 94 2.84 0.68 -10.83
N ALA A 95 2.32 1.25 -9.74
CA ALA A 95 2.69 2.60 -9.33
C ALA A 95 4.18 2.69 -8.98
N PHE A 96 4.70 1.68 -8.31
CA PHE A 96 6.12 1.55 -8.01
C PHE A 96 6.98 1.42 -9.28
N GLN A 97 6.60 0.55 -10.22
CA GLN A 97 7.33 0.36 -11.49
C GLN A 97 7.34 1.62 -12.36
N ARG A 98 6.25 2.40 -12.37
CA ARG A 98 6.19 3.69 -13.08
C ARG A 98 7.06 4.77 -12.44
N HIS A 99 7.30 4.67 -11.14
CA HIS A 99 7.99 5.70 -10.37
C HIS A 99 9.48 5.37 -10.12
N LEU A 100 9.89 4.11 -10.23
CA LEU A 100 11.30 3.72 -10.21
C LEU A 100 12.05 4.41 -11.35
N PRO A 101 13.02 5.29 -11.07
CA PRO A 101 13.84 5.87 -12.12
C PRO A 101 14.72 4.77 -12.73
N ALA A 102 14.72 4.69 -14.06
CA ALA A 102 15.68 3.89 -14.80
C ALA A 102 17.08 4.47 -14.56
N SER A 103 17.78 3.96 -13.54
CA SER A 103 19.20 4.19 -13.27
C SER A 103 19.61 5.67 -13.13
N GLY A 104 19.58 6.20 -11.90
CA GLY A 104 20.45 7.31 -11.49
C GLY A 104 19.92 8.73 -11.63
N ALA A 105 18.62 8.95 -11.87
CA ALA A 105 18.01 10.26 -11.67
C ALA A 105 17.64 10.47 -10.19
N GLY A 106 17.77 11.71 -9.70
CA GLY A 106 17.86 12.09 -8.29
C GLY A 106 16.89 11.41 -7.32
N LEU A 107 17.40 11.08 -6.13
CA LEU A 107 16.69 10.44 -5.02
C LEU A 107 15.65 11.34 -4.33
N ASP A 108 15.43 12.54 -4.84
CA ASP A 108 14.61 13.57 -4.21
C ASP A 108 13.10 13.35 -4.42
N GLU A 109 12.72 12.58 -5.45
CA GLU A 109 11.33 12.23 -5.79
C GLU A 109 11.15 10.70 -5.84
N CYS A 110 11.27 10.03 -4.70
CA CYS A 110 10.99 8.59 -4.57
C CYS A 110 9.84 8.29 -3.59
N ASN A 111 9.04 9.30 -3.28
CA ASN A 111 7.85 9.18 -2.45
C ASN A 111 6.60 9.35 -3.31
N LEU A 112 5.73 8.35 -3.30
CA LEU A 112 4.51 8.34 -4.09
C LEU A 112 3.28 8.15 -3.19
N MET A 113 2.23 8.91 -3.45
CA MET A 113 0.92 8.73 -2.82
C MET A 113 -0.10 8.24 -3.84
N ILE A 114 -0.89 7.23 -3.48
CA ILE A 114 -1.92 6.63 -4.33
C ILE A 114 -3.22 6.60 -3.55
N GLY A 115 -4.26 7.24 -4.08
CA GLY A 115 -5.62 7.14 -3.53
C GLY A 115 -6.24 5.79 -3.85
N ILE A 116 -6.87 5.18 -2.86
CA ILE A 116 -7.68 3.97 -2.98
C ILE A 116 -9.08 4.34 -2.47
N ASP A 117 -10.04 4.33 -3.38
CA ASP A 117 -11.43 4.68 -3.13
C ASP A 117 -12.36 3.46 -3.28
N GLU A 118 -13.66 3.67 -3.09
CA GLU A 118 -14.64 2.59 -3.28
C GLU A 118 -14.77 2.11 -4.72
N SER A 119 -14.49 2.97 -5.70
CA SER A 119 -14.56 2.61 -7.12
C SER A 119 -13.50 1.57 -7.47
N PHE A 120 -12.31 1.72 -6.89
CA PHE A 120 -11.23 0.74 -6.98
C PHE A 120 -11.67 -0.63 -6.44
N LEU A 121 -12.28 -0.69 -5.26
CA LEU A 121 -12.80 -1.95 -4.71
C LEU A 121 -13.88 -2.55 -5.61
N ALA A 122 -14.81 -1.72 -6.10
CA ALA A 122 -15.88 -2.19 -6.98
C ALA A 122 -15.34 -2.73 -8.31
N ASP A 123 -14.27 -2.14 -8.85
CA ASP A 123 -13.59 -2.63 -10.05
C ASP A 123 -12.82 -3.93 -9.76
N ALA A 124 -12.16 -4.03 -8.61
CA ALA A 124 -11.46 -5.25 -8.20
C ALA A 124 -12.42 -6.42 -8.01
N GLU A 125 -13.59 -6.19 -7.41
CA GLU A 125 -14.68 -7.16 -7.30
C GLU A 125 -15.17 -7.63 -8.68
N ARG A 126 -15.09 -6.77 -9.71
CA ARG A 126 -15.45 -7.09 -11.09
C ARG A 126 -14.29 -7.66 -11.91
N GLY A 127 -13.09 -7.76 -11.34
CA GLY A 127 -11.87 -8.20 -12.02
C GLY A 127 -11.35 -7.18 -13.05
N ARG A 128 -11.55 -5.89 -12.81
CA ARG A 128 -11.21 -4.79 -13.73
C ARG A 128 -10.21 -3.78 -13.16
N ALA A 129 -9.76 -3.99 -11.92
CA ALA A 129 -8.78 -3.14 -11.24
C ALA A 129 -7.34 -3.59 -11.54
#